data_AF-A0A128FJM8-F1
#
_entry.id   AF-A0A128FJM8-F1
#
_cell.length_a   1.000
_cell.length_b   1.000
_cell.length_c   1.000
_cell.angle_alpha   90.00
_cell.angle_beta   90.00
_cell.angle_gamma   90.00
#
_symmetry.space_group_name_H-M   'P 1'
#
loop_
_entity.id
_entity.type
_entity.pdbx_description
1 polymer ?
#
loop_
_entity_poly.entity_id
_entity_poly.type
_entity_poly.pdbx_seq_one_letter_code
_entity_poly.pdbx_strand_id
1 'polypeptide(L)'
;MRGKLVAMVLGTLVATGCVNRDEIYANPPQELIDGVEQLMPAAAKFTHEAEAEALEKGIPLTPQEVLIAEKMGVKHPEKVRVYYVDKLPAPTDPELLEIAKRVGYTNPNMAGYTFGYGIWIQNRYKSQRDLLPHELVHVMQSERAGLTAQTREYLMQMFVYGYYNAPMEVEARKLTSHYN
;
A
#
# COMPACT_ATOMS: atom_id res chain seq x y z
N MET A 1 -22.79 2.27 -18.27
CA MET A 1 -23.46 3.15 -17.28
C MET A 1 -22.94 2.95 -15.85
N ARG A 2 -22.64 1.73 -15.39
CA ARG A 2 -22.12 1.45 -14.02
C ARG A 2 -20.74 2.07 -13.70
N GLY A 3 -19.77 2.01 -14.62
CA GLY A 3 -18.43 2.59 -14.40
C GLY A 3 -18.37 4.13 -14.29
N LYS A 4 -19.43 4.85 -14.70
CA LYS A 4 -19.49 6.32 -14.52
C LYS A 4 -19.91 6.72 -13.11
N LEU A 5 -20.59 5.84 -12.37
CA LEU A 5 -21.12 6.16 -11.04
C LEU A 5 -19.99 6.17 -9.99
N VAL A 6 -19.07 5.19 -10.06
CA VAL A 6 -17.89 5.09 -9.18
C VAL A 6 -16.99 6.32 -9.36
N ALA A 7 -16.67 6.69 -10.60
CA ALA A 7 -15.85 7.86 -10.92
C ALA A 7 -16.44 9.18 -10.40
N MET A 8 -17.78 9.29 -10.36
CA MET A 8 -18.53 10.48 -9.97
C MET A 8 -18.64 10.64 -8.44
N VAL A 9 -18.80 9.56 -7.68
CA VAL A 9 -18.80 9.59 -6.19
C VAL A 9 -17.42 9.98 -5.65
N LEU A 10 -16.36 9.56 -6.34
CA LEU A 10 -14.96 9.78 -5.96
C LEU A 10 -14.43 11.19 -6.24
N GLY A 11 -15.19 12.05 -6.92
CA GLY A 11 -14.75 13.38 -7.38
C GLY A 11 -15.15 14.57 -6.51
N THR A 12 -16.06 14.40 -5.54
CA THR A 12 -16.76 15.54 -4.92
C THR A 12 -16.24 15.99 -3.55
N LEU A 13 -15.16 15.43 -3.03
CA LEU A 13 -14.62 15.82 -1.72
C LEU A 13 -13.53 16.91 -1.77
N VAL A 14 -13.34 17.58 -2.91
CA VAL A 14 -12.24 18.54 -3.09
C VAL A 14 -12.68 20.00 -3.10
N ALA A 15 -13.97 20.32 -2.98
CA ALA A 15 -14.41 21.71 -3.23
C ALA A 15 -15.50 22.24 -2.30
N THR A 16 -15.29 22.23 -0.98
CA THR A 16 -15.77 23.27 -0.04
C THR A 16 -15.31 22.99 1.40
N GLY A 17 -14.59 23.92 2.03
CA GLY A 17 -14.36 23.96 3.49
C GLY A 17 -13.47 22.85 4.07
N CYS A 18 -13.07 22.99 5.33
CA CYS A 18 -12.25 22.02 6.07
C CYS A 18 -12.93 20.64 6.12
N VAL A 19 -12.66 19.80 5.11
CA VAL A 19 -13.07 18.40 5.10
C VAL A 19 -12.34 17.69 6.24
N ASN A 20 -13.08 17.34 7.29
CA ASN A 20 -12.56 16.54 8.38
C ASN A 20 -12.41 15.09 7.91
N ARG A 21 -11.24 14.78 7.34
CA ARG A 21 -10.92 13.46 6.79
C ARG A 21 -10.98 12.35 7.83
N ASP A 22 -10.64 12.66 9.07
CA ASP A 22 -10.71 11.70 10.19
C ASP A 22 -12.15 11.34 10.53
N GLU A 23 -13.07 12.30 10.50
CA GLU A 23 -14.49 12.05 10.68
C GLU A 23 -15.08 11.21 9.54
N ILE A 24 -14.66 11.47 8.30
CA ILE A 24 -15.04 10.67 7.14
C ILE A 24 -14.48 9.25 7.25
N TYR A 25 -13.22 9.09 7.65
CA TYR A 25 -12.65 7.74 7.79
C TYR A 25 -13.30 6.96 8.92
N ALA A 26 -13.66 7.63 10.03
CA ALA A 26 -14.37 7.03 11.14
C ALA A 26 -15.83 6.67 10.78
N ASN A 27 -16.46 7.45 9.90
CA ASN A 27 -17.85 7.26 9.46
C ASN A 27 -17.96 7.39 7.93
N PRO A 28 -17.43 6.41 7.16
CA PRO A 28 -17.37 6.54 5.71
C PRO A 28 -18.77 6.52 5.10
N PRO A 29 -19.08 7.41 4.14
CA PRO A 29 -20.31 7.34 3.38
C PRO A 29 -20.51 5.96 2.75
N GLN A 30 -21.74 5.48 2.68
CA GLN A 30 -22.03 4.14 2.16
C GLN A 30 -21.51 3.97 0.72
N GLU A 31 -21.56 5.03 -0.09
CA GLU A 31 -21.08 5.00 -1.47
C GLU A 31 -19.56 4.78 -1.55
N LEU A 32 -18.81 5.27 -0.56
CA LEU A 32 -17.37 5.01 -0.46
C LEU A 32 -17.10 3.57 -0.04
N ILE A 33 -17.87 3.04 0.91
CA ILE A 33 -17.80 1.63 1.32
C ILE A 33 -18.07 0.74 0.10
N ASP A 34 -19.19 0.97 -0.59
CA ASP A 34 -19.59 0.19 -1.76
C ASP A 34 -18.54 0.27 -2.88
N GLY A 35 -17.95 1.45 -3.10
CA GLY A 35 -16.87 1.64 -4.06
C GLY A 35 -15.61 0.85 -3.72
N VAL A 36 -15.21 0.82 -2.43
CA VAL A 36 -14.10 -0.02 -1.98
C VAL A 36 -14.43 -1.50 -2.15
N GLU A 37 -15.61 -1.95 -1.70
CA GLU A 37 -16.03 -3.36 -1.83
C GLU A 37 -16.11 -3.83 -3.29
N GLN A 38 -16.53 -2.96 -4.21
CA GLN A 38 -16.53 -3.28 -5.64
C GLN A 38 -15.12 -3.57 -6.17
N LEU A 39 -14.10 -2.85 -5.67
CA LEU A 39 -12.71 -3.02 -6.11
C LEU A 39 -12.00 -4.19 -5.41
N MET A 40 -12.49 -4.60 -4.23
CA MET A 40 -11.82 -5.59 -3.38
C MET A 40 -11.49 -6.93 -4.07
N PRO A 41 -12.36 -7.53 -4.90
CA PRO A 41 -12.02 -8.78 -5.58
C PRO A 41 -10.78 -8.65 -6.48
N ALA A 42 -10.71 -7.57 -7.27
CA ALA A 42 -9.57 -7.31 -8.15
C ALA A 42 -8.32 -6.92 -7.35
N ALA A 43 -8.49 -6.12 -6.30
CA ALA A 43 -7.39 -5.66 -5.46
C ALA A 43 -6.77 -6.80 -4.66
N ALA A 44 -7.58 -7.63 -4.01
CA ALA A 44 -7.11 -8.81 -3.28
C ALA A 44 -6.43 -9.81 -4.23
N LYS A 45 -6.99 -10.06 -5.42
CA LYS A 45 -6.33 -10.92 -6.41
C LYS A 45 -4.95 -10.38 -6.77
N PHE A 46 -4.86 -9.09 -7.11
CA PHE A 46 -3.59 -8.45 -7.47
C PHE A 46 -2.56 -8.50 -6.33
N THR A 47 -2.94 -8.15 -5.10
CA THR A 47 -1.99 -8.11 -3.98
C THR A 47 -1.49 -9.50 -3.60
N HIS A 48 -2.34 -10.52 -3.63
CA HIS A 48 -1.92 -11.91 -3.38
C HIS A 48 -1.04 -12.47 -4.51
N GLU A 49 -1.34 -12.16 -5.77
CA GLU A 49 -0.47 -12.54 -6.90
C GLU A 49 0.91 -11.86 -6.81
N ALA A 50 0.94 -10.57 -6.43
CA ALA A 50 2.18 -9.82 -6.26
C ALA A 50 2.99 -10.27 -5.02
N GLU A 51 2.33 -10.67 -3.93
CA GLU A 51 3.01 -11.31 -2.79
C GLU A 51 3.65 -12.62 -3.23
N ALA A 52 2.87 -13.51 -3.86
CA ALA A 52 3.36 -14.82 -4.28
C ALA A 52 4.58 -14.72 -5.21
N GLU A 53 4.55 -13.79 -6.16
CA GLU A 53 5.67 -13.56 -7.07
C GLU A 53 6.93 -13.04 -6.34
N ALA A 54 6.79 -12.10 -5.40
CA ALA A 54 7.92 -11.65 -4.61
C ALA A 54 8.45 -12.75 -3.67
N LEU A 55 7.59 -13.61 -3.14
CA LEU A 55 8.00 -14.76 -2.33
C LEU A 55 8.78 -15.80 -3.14
N GLU A 56 8.42 -16.00 -4.40
CA GLU A 56 9.10 -16.92 -5.32
C GLU A 56 10.43 -16.36 -5.82
N LYS A 57 10.46 -15.09 -6.24
CA LYS A 57 11.58 -14.50 -6.99
C LYS A 57 12.49 -13.58 -6.16
N GLY A 58 12.01 -13.13 -5.01
CA GLY A 58 12.73 -12.24 -4.12
C GLY A 58 13.82 -12.98 -3.33
N ILE A 59 14.73 -12.20 -2.76
CA ILE A 59 15.80 -12.70 -1.89
C ILE A 59 15.40 -12.55 -0.41
N PRO A 60 15.84 -13.45 0.48
CA PRO A 60 15.61 -13.29 1.92
C PRO A 60 16.34 -12.06 2.44
N LEU A 61 15.85 -11.54 3.58
CA LEU A 61 16.56 -10.50 4.33
C LEU A 61 17.95 -11.01 4.75
N THR A 62 18.94 -10.13 4.69
CA THR A 62 20.26 -10.35 5.30
C THR A 62 20.15 -10.37 6.84
N PRO A 63 21.15 -10.92 7.56
CA PRO A 63 21.12 -10.92 9.03
C PRO A 63 20.94 -9.52 9.63
N GLN A 64 21.52 -8.48 9.02
CA GLN A 64 21.35 -7.10 9.46
C GLN A 64 19.94 -6.56 9.20
N GLU A 65 19.34 -6.92 8.06
CA GLU A 65 17.97 -6.50 7.73
C GLU A 65 16.93 -7.24 8.58
N VAL A 66 17.20 -8.48 9.00
CA VAL A 66 16.38 -9.20 10.00
C VAL A 66 16.30 -8.41 11.31
N LEU A 67 17.43 -7.91 11.83
CA LEU A 67 17.43 -7.09 13.05
C LEU A 67 16.63 -5.79 12.87
N ILE A 68 16.66 -5.20 11.66
CA ILE A 68 15.83 -4.03 11.34
C ILE A 68 14.35 -4.41 11.34
N ALA A 69 13.98 -5.53 10.71
CA ALA A 69 12.61 -6.02 10.66
C ALA A 69 12.04 -6.27 12.06
N GLU A 70 12.81 -6.94 12.93
CA GLU A 70 12.45 -7.16 14.33
C GLU A 70 12.25 -5.83 15.08
N LYS A 71 13.14 -4.86 14.87
CA LYS A 71 13.01 -3.50 15.45
C LYS A 71 11.76 -2.77 14.96
N MET A 72 11.34 -2.99 13.71
CA MET A 72 10.08 -2.46 13.16
C MET A 72 8.85 -3.22 13.65
N GLY A 73 9.04 -4.34 14.37
CA GLY A 73 7.97 -5.15 14.95
C GLY A 73 7.46 -6.27 14.05
N VAL A 74 8.20 -6.64 13.01
CA VAL A 74 7.90 -7.82 12.19
C VAL A 74 8.14 -9.08 13.03
N LYS A 75 7.12 -9.92 13.15
CA LYS A 75 7.12 -11.17 13.93
C LYS A 75 7.78 -12.31 13.20
N HIS A 76 7.66 -12.37 11.88
CA HIS A 76 8.20 -13.43 11.02
C HIS A 76 9.15 -12.89 9.94
N PRO A 77 10.30 -12.28 10.30
CA PRO A 77 11.23 -11.72 9.33
C PRO A 77 11.81 -12.77 8.36
N GLU A 78 11.83 -14.05 8.75
CA GLU A 78 12.29 -15.17 7.91
C GLU A 78 11.42 -15.41 6.68
N LYS A 79 10.15 -14.98 6.72
CA LYS A 79 9.21 -15.10 5.60
C LYS A 79 9.38 -13.99 4.58
N VAL A 80 10.00 -12.87 4.95
CA VAL A 80 10.12 -11.69 4.09
C VAL A 80 11.01 -11.99 2.89
N ARG A 81 10.57 -11.56 1.71
CA ARG A 81 11.38 -11.57 0.48
C ARG A 81 11.38 -10.21 -0.18
N VAL A 82 12.56 -9.74 -0.57
CA VAL A 82 12.75 -8.48 -1.29
C VAL A 82 13.03 -8.77 -2.75
N TYR A 83 12.13 -8.33 -3.62
CA TYR A 83 12.24 -8.47 -5.06
C TYR A 83 12.60 -7.13 -5.70
N TYR A 84 13.84 -7.02 -6.14
CA TYR A 84 14.35 -5.84 -6.83
C TYR A 84 14.02 -5.89 -8.32
N VAL A 85 13.39 -4.84 -8.84
CA VAL A 85 12.88 -4.79 -10.22
C VAL A 85 13.12 -3.45 -10.88
N ASP A 86 13.08 -3.40 -12.21
CA ASP A 86 13.16 -2.13 -12.94
C ASP A 86 11.81 -1.40 -13.00
N LYS A 87 10.71 -2.15 -12.84
CA LYS A 87 9.35 -1.63 -12.85
C LYS A 87 8.52 -2.33 -11.79
N LEU A 88 7.89 -1.55 -10.92
CA LEU A 88 6.97 -2.08 -9.92
C LEU A 88 5.72 -2.70 -10.57
N PRO A 89 5.12 -3.73 -9.93
CA PRO A 89 3.91 -4.36 -10.42
C PRO A 89 2.75 -3.35 -10.42
N ALA A 90 1.80 -3.54 -11.35
CA ALA A 90 0.60 -2.72 -11.42
C ALA A 90 -0.63 -3.62 -11.65
N PRO A 91 -1.82 -3.20 -11.19
CA PRO A 91 -3.05 -3.94 -11.45
C PRO A 91 -3.27 -4.17 -12.95
N THR A 92 -3.69 -5.39 -13.31
CA THR A 92 -4.08 -5.75 -14.69
C THR A 92 -5.56 -5.49 -14.95
N ASP A 93 -6.39 -5.47 -13.89
CA ASP A 93 -7.78 -5.05 -13.97
C ASP A 93 -7.87 -3.57 -14.36
N PRO A 94 -8.59 -3.21 -15.45
CA PRO A 94 -8.63 -1.83 -15.94
C PRO A 94 -9.23 -0.81 -14.97
N GLU A 95 -10.27 -1.18 -14.23
CA GLU A 95 -10.95 -0.26 -13.30
C GLU A 95 -10.04 0.02 -12.10
N LEU A 96 -9.44 -1.03 -11.54
CA LEU A 96 -8.48 -0.89 -10.45
C LEU A 96 -7.23 -0.10 -10.87
N LEU A 97 -6.74 -0.32 -12.09
CA LEU A 97 -5.58 0.41 -12.63
C LEU A 97 -5.89 1.91 -12.82
N GLU A 98 -7.09 2.26 -13.30
CA GLU A 98 -7.52 3.65 -13.44
C GLU A 98 -7.56 4.34 -12.06
N ILE A 99 -8.15 3.68 -11.07
CA ILE A 99 -8.18 4.17 -9.69
C ILE A 99 -6.77 4.32 -9.12
N ALA A 100 -5.91 3.31 -9.27
CA ALA A 100 -4.53 3.34 -8.78
C ALA A 100 -3.71 4.49 -9.38
N LYS A 101 -3.97 4.87 -10.64
CA LYS A 101 -3.39 6.07 -11.25
C LYS A 101 -3.93 7.34 -10.60
N ARG A 102 -5.25 7.44 -10.43
CA ARG A 102 -5.93 8.61 -9.87
C ARG A 102 -5.50 8.92 -8.43
N VAL A 103 -5.33 7.90 -7.59
CA VAL A 103 -4.94 8.08 -6.18
C VAL A 103 -3.41 8.20 -5.98
N GLY A 104 -2.63 8.13 -7.06
CA GLY A 104 -1.17 8.30 -7.03
C GLY A 104 -0.37 7.04 -6.68
N TYR A 105 -1.02 5.88 -6.57
CA TYR A 105 -0.36 4.61 -6.26
C TYR A 105 0.66 4.21 -7.33
N THR A 106 0.34 4.41 -8.62
CA THR A 106 1.23 4.06 -9.76
C THR A 106 2.13 5.22 -10.22
N ASN A 107 2.48 6.14 -9.32
CA ASN A 107 3.35 7.27 -9.63
C ASN A 107 4.73 6.78 -10.14
N PRO A 108 5.30 7.35 -11.22
CA PRO A 108 6.64 7.00 -11.70
C PRO A 108 7.75 7.09 -10.65
N ASN A 109 7.58 7.91 -9.61
CA ASN A 109 8.54 8.11 -8.52
C ASN A 109 8.35 7.15 -7.33
N MET A 110 7.40 6.21 -7.42
CA MET A 110 7.18 5.23 -6.36
C MET A 110 8.40 4.33 -6.18
N ALA A 111 8.90 4.20 -4.95
CA ALA A 111 10.16 3.52 -4.68
C ALA A 111 10.01 2.02 -4.44
N GLY A 112 8.93 1.63 -3.76
CA GLY A 112 8.61 0.24 -3.46
C GLY A 112 7.12 0.01 -3.20
N TYR A 113 6.77 -1.27 -3.09
CA TYR A 113 5.47 -1.74 -2.62
C TYR A 113 5.66 -2.92 -1.68
N THR A 114 4.77 -3.07 -0.72
CA THR A 114 4.72 -4.24 0.15
C THR A 114 3.36 -4.92 0.06
N PHE A 115 3.38 -6.23 -0.16
CA PHE A 115 2.21 -7.09 -0.15
C PHE A 115 2.50 -8.29 0.75
N GLY A 116 1.94 -8.27 1.97
CA GLY A 116 2.19 -9.32 2.95
C GLY A 116 3.67 -9.40 3.30
N TYR A 117 4.29 -10.54 3.03
CA TYR A 117 5.73 -10.75 3.21
C TYR A 117 6.57 -10.44 1.96
N GLY A 118 5.93 -10.10 0.84
CA GLY A 118 6.60 -9.74 -0.42
C GLY A 118 6.84 -8.23 -0.53
N ILE A 119 8.11 -7.84 -0.56
CA ILE A 119 8.53 -6.44 -0.77
C ILE A 119 9.07 -6.30 -2.20
N TRP A 120 8.59 -5.30 -2.93
CA TRP A 120 9.07 -4.90 -4.24
C TRP A 120 9.82 -3.58 -4.13
N ILE A 121 11.04 -3.49 -4.66
CA ILE A 121 11.82 -2.24 -4.66
C ILE A 121 12.34 -1.97 -6.07
N GLN A 122 12.21 -0.73 -6.55
CA GLN A 122 12.87 -0.39 -7.80
C GLN A 122 14.38 -0.39 -7.63
N ASN A 123 15.11 -0.99 -8.58
CA ASN A 123 16.57 -1.10 -8.56
C ASN A 123 17.27 0.25 -8.28
N ARG A 124 16.74 1.36 -8.82
CA ARG A 124 17.30 2.70 -8.63
C ARG A 124 17.25 3.22 -7.19
N TYR A 125 16.41 2.66 -6.32
CA TYR A 125 16.31 3.03 -4.90
C TYR A 125 16.91 1.98 -3.96
N LYS A 126 17.58 0.94 -4.47
CA LYS A 126 18.14 -0.15 -3.66
C LYS A 126 19.10 0.32 -2.56
N SER A 127 19.77 1.45 -2.75
CA SER A 127 20.71 2.02 -1.77
C SER A 127 20.06 3.05 -0.82
N GLN A 128 18.76 3.30 -0.95
CA GLN A 128 18.04 4.24 -0.09
C GLN A 128 17.82 3.62 1.29
N ARG A 129 18.40 4.25 2.32
CA ARG A 129 18.56 3.66 3.65
C ARG A 129 17.26 3.53 4.44
N ASP A 130 16.32 4.44 4.21
CA ASP A 130 15.01 4.49 4.86
C ASP A 130 13.95 3.62 4.17
N LEU A 131 14.18 3.22 2.91
CA LEU A 131 13.18 2.53 2.10
C LEU A 131 12.86 1.14 2.63
N LEU A 132 13.85 0.26 2.83
CA LEU A 132 13.57 -1.08 3.34
C LEU A 132 12.94 -1.07 4.74
N PRO A 133 13.43 -0.27 5.73
CA PRO A 133 12.72 -0.07 6.98
C PRO A 133 11.25 0.36 6.80
N HIS A 134 10.96 1.25 5.83
CA HIS A 134 9.60 1.72 5.54
C HIS A 134 8.71 0.57 5.05
N GLU A 135 9.20 -0.20 4.07
CA GLU A 135 8.48 -1.37 3.57
C GLU A 135 8.27 -2.44 4.66
N LEU A 136 9.22 -2.60 5.58
CA LEU A 136 9.07 -3.52 6.73
C LEU A 136 7.97 -3.09 7.72
N VAL A 137 7.67 -1.80 7.83
CA VAL A 137 6.49 -1.34 8.59
C VAL A 137 5.21 -1.85 7.94
N HIS A 138 5.12 -1.87 6.60
CA HIS A 138 3.97 -2.41 5.89
C HIS A 138 3.84 -3.93 6.03
N VAL A 139 4.96 -4.68 6.12
CA VAL A 139 4.94 -6.10 6.49
C VAL A 139 4.31 -6.28 7.87
N MET A 140 4.80 -5.53 8.85
CA MET A 140 4.28 -5.57 10.22
C MET A 140 2.79 -5.21 10.28
N GLN A 141 2.34 -4.20 9.52
CA GLN A 141 0.92 -3.85 9.40
C GLN A 141 0.11 -5.02 8.79
N SER A 142 0.66 -5.71 7.79
CA SER A 142 0.04 -6.91 7.22
C SER A 142 -0.02 -8.06 8.23
N GLU A 143 0.97 -8.24 9.11
CA GLU A 143 0.89 -9.25 10.17
C GLU A 143 -0.16 -8.94 11.24
N ARG A 144 -0.45 -7.66 11.46
CA ARG A 144 -1.51 -7.21 12.37
C ARG A 144 -2.91 -7.47 11.81
N ALA A 145 -3.13 -7.18 10.52
CA ALA A 145 -4.47 -7.20 9.91
C ALA A 145 -4.74 -8.41 9.00
N GLY A 146 -3.71 -8.95 8.36
CA GLY A 146 -3.80 -9.84 7.19
C GLY A 146 -3.85 -9.05 5.87
N LEU A 147 -3.23 -9.58 4.80
CA LEU A 147 -3.04 -8.86 3.52
C LEU A 147 -4.35 -8.33 2.92
N THR A 148 -5.41 -9.15 2.89
CA THR A 148 -6.70 -8.72 2.31
C THR A 148 -7.33 -7.59 3.13
N ALA A 149 -7.28 -7.67 4.46
CA ALA A 149 -7.84 -6.64 5.33
C ALA A 149 -7.02 -5.35 5.24
N GLN A 150 -5.69 -5.44 5.23
CA GLN A 150 -4.79 -4.32 5.00
C GLN A 150 -5.06 -3.67 3.63
N THR A 151 -5.24 -4.46 2.57
CA THR A 151 -5.55 -3.96 1.22
C THR A 151 -6.84 -3.12 1.23
N ARG A 152 -7.89 -3.63 1.89
CA ARG A 152 -9.16 -2.91 2.05
C ARG A 152 -8.99 -1.60 2.81
N GLU A 153 -8.28 -1.65 3.93
CA GLU A 153 -8.02 -0.49 4.76
C GLU A 153 -7.21 0.57 4.00
N TYR A 154 -6.17 0.15 3.28
CA TYR A 154 -5.34 1.03 2.49
C TYR A 154 -6.14 1.68 1.35
N LEU A 155 -6.98 0.95 0.63
CA LEU A 155 -7.87 1.54 -0.39
C LEU A 155 -8.78 2.62 0.21
N MET A 156 -9.38 2.35 1.37
CA MET A 156 -10.18 3.34 2.08
C MET A 156 -9.35 4.58 2.43
N GLN A 157 -8.15 4.40 2.98
CA GLN A 157 -7.25 5.51 3.32
C GLN A 157 -6.82 6.30 2.07
N MET A 158 -6.55 5.64 0.95
CA MET A 158 -6.18 6.29 -0.30
C MET A 158 -7.31 7.17 -0.85
N PHE A 159 -8.57 6.77 -0.67
CA PHE A 159 -9.70 7.59 -1.07
C PHE A 159 -9.96 8.77 -0.14
N VAL A 160 -9.79 8.59 1.17
CA VAL A 160 -10.07 9.64 2.16
C VAL A 160 -8.92 10.66 2.28
N TYR A 161 -7.68 10.17 2.30
CA TYR A 161 -6.50 10.96 2.61
C TYR A 161 -5.60 11.21 1.40
N GLY A 162 -5.64 10.34 0.39
CA GLY A 162 -4.61 10.22 -0.64
C GLY A 162 -3.33 9.58 -0.09
N TYR A 163 -2.42 9.20 -0.99
CA TYR A 163 -1.18 8.48 -0.66
C TYR A 163 -0.37 9.12 0.50
N TYR A 164 0.00 10.39 0.37
CA TYR A 164 0.91 11.02 1.33
C TYR A 164 0.32 11.19 2.74
N ASN A 165 -1.00 11.26 2.89
CA ASN A 165 -1.62 11.46 4.20
C ASN A 165 -2.32 10.21 4.74
N ALA A 166 -2.24 9.08 4.04
CA ALA A 166 -2.81 7.82 4.51
C ALA A 166 -2.19 7.45 5.87
N PRO A 167 -3.00 7.15 6.91
CA PRO A 167 -2.50 6.76 8.23
C PRO A 167 -1.41 5.69 8.22
N MET A 168 -1.50 4.66 7.36
CA MET A 168 -0.45 3.63 7.22
C MET A 168 0.89 4.19 6.76
N GLU A 169 0.85 5.13 5.81
CA GLU A 169 2.02 5.80 5.25
C GLU A 169 2.65 6.78 6.26
N VAL A 170 1.80 7.45 7.05
CA VAL A 170 2.23 8.34 8.14
C VAL A 170 2.89 7.54 9.26
N GLU A 171 2.35 6.38 9.64
CA GLU A 171 2.99 5.47 10.61
C GLU A 171 4.37 5.04 10.10
N ALA A 172 4.47 4.57 8.85
CA ALA A 172 5.72 4.12 8.26
C ALA A 172 6.79 5.23 8.26
N ARG A 173 6.49 6.41 7.72
CA ARG A 173 7.43 7.55 7.75
C ARG A 173 7.84 7.97 9.16
N LYS A 174 6.91 7.96 10.12
CA LYS A 174 7.21 8.32 11.50
C LYS A 174 8.22 7.36 12.11
N LEU A 175 7.99 6.05 11.96
CA LEU A 175 8.86 5.02 12.52
C LEU A 175 10.25 4.99 11.88
N THR A 176 10.37 5.41 10.61
CA THR A 176 11.61 5.33 9.84
C THR A 176 12.35 6.64 9.66
N SER A 177 11.79 7.76 10.15
CA SER A 177 12.36 9.11 10.05
C SER A 177 13.79 9.31 10.56
N HIS A 178 14.34 8.34 11.29
CA HIS A 178 15.71 8.35 11.81
C HIS A 178 16.73 7.64 10.90
N TYR A 179 16.29 7.09 9.76
CA TYR A 179 17.14 6.42 8.76
C TYR A 179 17.61 7.35 7.62
N ASN A 180 17.30 8.66 7.70
CA ASN A 180 17.67 9.70 6.71
C ASN A 180 19.18 9.75 6.41
#